data_AF-A0A4R2L2N9-F1
#
_entry.id   AF-A0A4R2L2N9-F1
#
_cell.length_a   1.000
_cell.length_b   1.000
_cell.length_c   1.000
_cell.angle_alpha   90.00
_cell.angle_beta   90.00
_cell.angle_gamma   90.00
#
_symmetry.space_group_name_H-M   'P 1'
#
loop_
_entity.id
_entity.type
_entity.pdbx_description
1 polymer ?
#
loop_
_entity_poly.entity_id
_entity_poly.type
_entity_poly.pdbx_seq_one_letter_code
_entity_poly.pdbx_strand_id
1 'polypeptide(L)'
;MPYVNIQITRGASREQKAQLVREVTDALVRILGKRPEHTHVVIQEIDEADWGYAGLLSDDWKRQQDMAAASPTPANPDGATGGLMTETIAWPRKTRELHNHHFDSTIWNDFRFRDDDIVIATYAKSGTTWMQQIIAQMLLGPDPELAVADMSPWLDLRVPPKAVKLPLVEAQTHRRFLKTHLPVDALVFSPRAKYVYIGRDGRDVVWSLYNHHANANRLWYEALNDTPGRIGPPIEPPPSDIRQYWRDWLDRDGHPFWPFWDNVRSWWAIRELPNVLFVHYAALKYDLPGQMRRIAGFLDIPVDPAHWPAILECCSFDWMKRNATRSVPLGGAFWDAGAQVFIHQGVNGRWNDSLSVADVAEYEARARRELGPECAHWLATGQGLD
;
A
#
# COMPACT_ATOMS: atom_id res chain seq x y z
N MET A 1 -34.93 14.42 8.57
CA MET A 1 -34.29 15.67 9.03
C MET A 1 -32.81 15.37 9.20
N PRO A 2 -31.94 15.72 8.23
CA PRO A 2 -30.52 15.42 8.32
C PRO A 2 -29.88 16.19 9.48
N TYR A 3 -29.06 15.50 10.26
CA TYR A 3 -28.24 16.08 11.31
C TYR A 3 -26.78 15.71 11.07
N VAL A 4 -25.90 16.70 11.04
CA VAL A 4 -24.46 16.51 10.86
C VAL A 4 -23.75 17.20 12.02
N ASN A 5 -22.94 16.43 12.76
CA ASN A 5 -22.07 16.95 13.81
C ASN A 5 -20.63 16.93 13.31
N ILE A 6 -19.97 18.09 13.35
CA ILE A 6 -18.60 18.27 12.91
C ILE A 6 -17.78 18.70 14.13
N GLN A 7 -16.82 17.87 14.52
CA GLN A 7 -15.90 18.19 15.60
C GLN A 7 -14.54 18.58 15.01
N ILE A 8 -14.04 19.75 15.39
CA ILE A 8 -12.78 20.31 14.92
C ILE A 8 -11.99 20.86 16.10
N THR A 9 -10.67 21.01 15.97
CA THR A 9 -9.90 21.77 16.96
C THR A 9 -10.26 23.26 16.90
N ARG A 10 -10.17 23.95 18.03
CA ARG A 10 -10.47 25.38 18.12
C ARG A 10 -9.56 26.21 17.22
N GLY A 11 -10.13 27.15 16.47
CA GLY A 11 -9.36 28.09 15.65
C GLY A 11 -10.02 28.46 14.32
N ALA A 12 -11.15 27.86 13.98
CA ALA A 12 -11.86 28.19 12.75
C ALA A 12 -12.60 29.54 12.88
N SER A 13 -12.43 30.41 11.89
CA SER A 13 -13.12 31.69 11.84
C SER A 13 -14.63 31.51 11.64
N ARG A 14 -15.40 32.56 11.94
CA ARG A 14 -16.84 32.55 11.70
C ARG A 14 -17.18 32.35 10.22
N GLU A 15 -16.38 32.94 9.33
CA GLU A 15 -16.52 32.82 7.87
C GLU A 15 -16.28 31.38 7.41
N GLN A 16 -15.23 30.73 7.94
CA GLN A 16 -14.91 29.34 7.64
C GLN A 16 -16.01 28.39 8.13
N LYS A 17 -16.52 28.59 9.35
CA LYS A 17 -17.66 27.83 9.88
C LYS A 17 -18.91 28.02 9.03
N ALA A 18 -19.21 29.26 8.62
CA ALA A 18 -20.34 29.55 7.75
C ALA A 18 -20.20 28.90 6.37
N GLN A 19 -18.98 28.87 5.82
CA GLN A 19 -18.70 28.16 4.58
C GLN A 19 -18.90 26.65 4.73
N LEU A 20 -18.41 26.06 5.82
CA LEU A 20 -18.56 24.64 6.09
C LEU A 20 -20.04 24.23 6.21
N VAL A 21 -20.85 25.04 6.91
CA VAL A 21 -22.30 24.83 7.00
C VAL A 21 -22.96 24.86 5.63
N ARG A 22 -22.61 25.83 4.77
CA ARG A 22 -23.14 25.92 3.40
C ARG A 22 -22.77 24.70 2.56
N GLU A 23 -21.49 24.36 2.49
CA GLU A 23 -21.00 23.28 1.64
C GLU A 23 -21.55 21.91 2.06
N VAL A 24 -21.65 21.64 3.37
CA VAL A 24 -22.25 20.41 3.89
C VAL A 24 -23.75 20.35 3.57
N THR A 25 -24.46 21.48 3.71
CA THR A 25 -25.88 21.55 3.37
C THR A 25 -26.09 21.33 1.86
N ASP A 26 -25.31 21.99 1.01
CA ASP A 26 -25.37 21.86 -0.45
C ASP A 26 -25.05 20.43 -0.89
N ALA A 27 -24.09 19.77 -0.24
CA ALA A 27 -23.80 18.36 -0.49
C ALA A 27 -25.00 17.46 -0.20
N LEU A 28 -25.69 17.67 0.93
CA LEU A 28 -26.88 16.88 1.30
C LEU A 28 -28.07 17.15 0.37
N VAL A 29 -28.24 18.39 -0.10
CA VAL A 29 -29.26 18.74 -1.10
C VAL A 29 -28.94 18.05 -2.42
N ARG A 30 -27.72 18.23 -2.93
CA ARG A 30 -27.30 17.74 -4.26
C ARG A 30 -27.25 16.22 -4.34
N ILE A 31 -26.73 15.55 -3.32
CA ILE A 31 -26.46 14.11 -3.37
C ILE A 31 -27.67 13.30 -2.89
N LEU A 32 -28.34 13.77 -1.83
CA LEU A 32 -29.39 13.00 -1.15
C LEU A 32 -30.79 13.58 -1.32
N GLY A 33 -30.94 14.63 -2.14
CA GLY A 33 -32.21 15.29 -2.41
C GLY A 33 -32.87 15.87 -1.16
N LYS A 34 -32.08 16.25 -0.14
CA LYS A 34 -32.63 16.76 1.13
C LYS A 34 -33.07 18.22 0.98
N ARG A 35 -34.09 18.59 1.75
CA ARG A 35 -34.55 19.98 1.84
C ARG A 35 -33.63 20.75 2.79
N PRO A 36 -33.03 21.88 2.37
CA PRO A 36 -32.08 22.63 3.19
C PRO A 36 -32.70 23.12 4.51
N GLU A 37 -33.97 23.49 4.50
CA GLU A 37 -34.75 23.93 5.68
C GLU A 37 -34.92 22.87 6.77
N HIS A 38 -34.62 21.59 6.47
CA HIS A 38 -34.67 20.49 7.43
C HIS A 38 -33.27 19.96 7.81
N THR A 39 -32.20 20.58 7.31
CA THR A 39 -30.83 20.15 7.54
C THR A 39 -30.22 20.95 8.70
N HIS A 40 -29.68 20.23 9.68
CA HIS A 40 -29.01 20.82 10.84
C HIS A 40 -27.53 20.44 10.80
N VAL A 41 -26.66 21.45 10.87
CA VAL A 41 -25.21 21.28 10.98
C VAL A 41 -24.76 21.90 12.29
N VAL A 42 -24.12 21.10 13.13
CA VAL A 42 -23.51 21.57 14.38
C VAL A 42 -22.00 21.47 14.22
N ILE A 43 -21.30 22.56 14.54
CA ILE A 43 -19.84 22.59 14.61
C ILE A 43 -19.47 22.73 16.07
N GLN A 44 -18.75 21.74 16.59
CA GLN A 44 -18.19 21.75 17.93
C GLN A 44 -16.68 21.94 17.83
N GLU A 45 -16.19 23.04 18.39
CA GLU A 45 -14.76 23.25 18.57
C GLU A 45 -14.32 22.65 19.89
N ILE A 46 -13.25 21.87 19.83
CA ILE A 46 -12.62 21.23 20.98
C ILE A 46 -11.24 21.86 21.14
N ASP A 47 -10.88 22.24 22.36
CA ASP A 47 -9.53 22.76 22.63
C ASP A 47 -8.49 21.67 22.35
N GLU A 48 -7.31 22.05 21.86
CA GLU A 48 -6.27 21.08 21.47
C GLU A 48 -5.78 20.22 22.65
N ALA A 49 -5.88 20.77 23.87
CA ALA A 49 -5.61 20.08 25.13
C ALA A 49 -6.70 19.06 25.53
N ASP A 50 -7.85 19.06 24.84
CA ASP A 50 -8.94 18.10 25.04
C ASP A 50 -9.09 17.17 23.81
N TRP A 51 -8.22 17.30 22.81
CA TRP A 51 -8.20 16.48 21.60
C TRP A 51 -7.01 15.53 21.60
N GLY A 52 -7.27 14.25 21.84
CA GLY A 52 -6.25 13.20 21.86
C GLY A 52 -5.83 12.76 20.45
N TYR A 53 -4.52 12.70 20.20
CA TYR A 53 -3.92 12.21 18.97
C TYR A 53 -2.59 11.50 19.27
N ALA A 54 -2.38 10.30 18.70
CA ALA A 54 -1.17 9.49 18.93
C ALA A 54 -0.87 9.17 20.43
N GLY A 55 -1.90 9.04 21.26
CA GLY A 55 -1.75 8.78 22.70
C GLY A 55 -1.32 9.99 23.54
N LEU A 56 -1.26 11.18 22.91
CA LEU A 56 -0.93 12.46 23.52
C LEU A 56 -2.05 13.47 23.27
N LEU A 57 -2.07 14.57 24.00
CA LEU A 57 -2.91 15.71 23.64
C LEU A 57 -2.31 16.42 22.42
N SER A 58 -3.14 17.05 21.60
CA SER A 58 -2.70 17.56 20.29
C SER A 58 -1.66 18.67 20.41
N ASP A 59 -1.68 19.41 21.51
CA ASP A 59 -0.69 20.42 21.84
C ASP A 59 0.65 19.81 22.34
N ASP A 60 0.61 18.69 23.04
CA ASP A 60 1.82 17.91 23.40
C ASP A 60 2.47 17.29 22.15
N TRP A 61 1.65 16.78 21.23
CA TRP A 61 2.12 16.21 19.98
C TRP A 61 2.82 17.25 19.09
N LYS A 62 2.24 18.46 18.95
CA LYS A 62 2.89 19.55 18.19
C LYS A 62 4.21 19.99 18.80
N ARG A 63 4.27 20.10 20.13
CA ARG A 63 5.52 20.44 20.84
C ARG A 63 6.62 19.41 20.60
N GLN A 64 6.29 18.12 20.53
CA GLN A 64 7.27 17.08 20.18
C GLN A 64 7.80 17.23 18.75
N GLN A 65 6.95 17.61 17.79
CA GLN A 65 7.38 17.85 16.41
C GLN A 65 8.27 19.09 16.28
N ASP A 66 7.93 20.18 16.96
CA ASP A 66 8.73 21.41 16.94
C ASP A 66 10.12 21.20 17.57
N MET A 67 10.21 20.37 18.63
CA MET A 67 11.48 19.99 19.23
C MET A 67 12.33 19.08 18.32
N ALA A 68 11.70 18.18 17.56
CA ALA A 68 12.38 17.35 16.57
C ALA A 68 12.92 18.18 15.39
N ALA A 69 12.22 19.25 15.00
CA ALA A 69 12.62 20.15 13.93
C ALA A 69 13.77 21.12 14.31
N ALA A 70 14.03 21.34 15.60
CA ALA A 70 14.99 22.34 16.10
C ALA A 70 16.42 21.81 16.35
N SER A 71 16.71 20.53 16.11
CA SER A 71 18.07 19.98 16.32
C SER A 71 18.98 20.22 15.11
N PRO A 72 20.12 20.91 15.26
CA PRO A 72 21.03 21.17 14.14
C PRO A 72 21.93 19.97 13.85
N THR A 73 22.04 19.60 12.57
CA THR A 73 22.95 18.59 12.05
C THR A 73 24.41 18.94 12.39
N PRO A 74 25.23 18.05 12.95
CA PRO A 74 26.61 18.39 13.27
C PRO A 74 27.47 18.39 12.00
N ALA A 75 28.32 19.42 11.89
CA ALA A 75 29.36 19.55 10.89
C ALA A 75 30.52 18.56 11.18
N ASN A 76 31.03 17.98 10.11
CA ASN A 76 32.10 16.98 10.10
C ASN A 76 33.48 17.66 10.29
N PRO A 77 34.37 17.21 11.19
CA PRO A 77 35.77 17.59 11.15
C PRO A 77 36.62 16.47 10.53
N ASP A 78 37.51 16.88 9.62
CA ASP A 78 38.50 16.02 8.97
C ASP A 78 39.46 15.34 9.96
N GLY A 79 39.91 14.14 9.57
CA GLY A 79 41.30 13.74 9.76
C GLY A 79 41.61 12.76 10.88
N ALA A 80 41.26 11.48 10.68
CA ALA A 80 42.02 10.38 11.26
C ALA A 80 41.96 9.14 10.35
N THR A 81 43.12 8.76 9.81
CA THR A 81 43.36 7.54 9.04
C THR A 81 43.25 6.31 9.94
N GLY A 82 42.03 5.80 10.10
CA GLY A 82 41.73 4.47 10.61
C GLY A 82 41.09 3.64 9.50
N GLY A 83 41.68 2.50 9.15
CA GLY A 83 41.13 1.59 8.15
C GLY A 83 39.72 1.15 8.54
N LEU A 84 38.71 1.69 7.86
CA LEU A 84 37.33 1.23 7.95
C LEU A 84 37.31 -0.19 7.38
N MET A 85 37.10 -1.18 8.25
CA MET A 85 36.55 -2.44 7.80
C MET A 85 35.18 -2.13 7.20
N THR A 86 35.08 -2.17 5.87
CA THR A 86 33.80 -2.17 5.19
C THR A 86 33.06 -3.43 5.63
N GLU A 87 32.07 -3.27 6.52
CA GLU A 87 31.16 -4.36 6.84
C GLU A 87 30.57 -4.88 5.52
N THR A 88 30.88 -6.12 5.19
CA THR A 88 30.41 -6.74 3.97
C THR A 88 28.93 -7.06 4.16
N ILE A 89 28.06 -6.30 3.51
CA ILE A 89 26.61 -6.52 3.56
C ILE A 89 26.30 -7.94 3.05
N ALA A 90 25.62 -8.73 3.88
CA ALA A 90 25.13 -10.05 3.50
C ALA A 90 23.80 -9.91 2.74
N TRP A 91 23.88 -9.87 1.40
CA TRP A 91 22.71 -9.73 0.55
C TRP A 91 21.83 -10.99 0.55
N PRO A 92 20.49 -10.84 0.53
CA PRO A 92 19.58 -11.97 0.40
C PRO A 92 19.87 -12.82 -0.83
N ARG A 93 19.61 -14.12 -0.71
CA ARG A 93 19.70 -15.05 -1.82
C ARG A 93 18.41 -15.82 -1.90
N LYS A 94 17.93 -16.07 -3.12
CA LYS A 94 16.81 -16.97 -3.36
C LYS A 94 17.21 -18.39 -2.93
N THR A 95 16.41 -19.02 -2.08
CA THR A 95 16.66 -20.36 -1.54
C THR A 95 15.58 -21.37 -1.92
N ARG A 96 14.46 -20.93 -2.49
CA ARG A 96 13.39 -21.82 -2.97
C ARG A 96 12.66 -21.25 -4.17
N GLU A 97 11.91 -22.13 -4.84
CA GLU A 97 10.86 -21.74 -5.79
C GLU A 97 9.50 -21.73 -5.07
N LEU A 98 8.68 -20.74 -5.39
CA LEU A 98 7.29 -20.62 -4.96
C LEU A 98 6.37 -20.68 -6.17
N HIS A 99 5.49 -21.68 -6.17
CA HIS A 99 4.48 -21.88 -7.19
C HIS A 99 3.11 -22.06 -6.56
N ASN A 100 2.08 -21.48 -7.17
CA ASN A 100 0.68 -21.79 -6.92
C ASN A 100 -0.16 -21.44 -8.18
N HIS A 101 -1.47 -21.26 -8.01
CA HIS A 101 -2.37 -20.80 -9.08
C HIS A 101 -2.04 -19.39 -9.61
N HIS A 102 -1.43 -18.50 -8.82
CA HIS A 102 -0.93 -17.19 -9.27
C HIS A 102 0.56 -17.19 -9.60
N PHE A 103 1.42 -17.87 -8.85
CA PHE A 103 2.86 -17.69 -8.87
C PHE A 103 3.60 -18.68 -9.75
N ASP A 104 4.61 -18.15 -10.43
CA ASP A 104 5.78 -18.86 -10.92
C ASP A 104 7.02 -17.99 -10.64
N SER A 105 7.70 -18.26 -9.51
CA SER A 105 8.89 -17.52 -9.11
C SER A 105 10.11 -17.76 -10.01
N THR A 106 10.07 -18.76 -10.89
CA THR A 106 11.23 -19.11 -11.73
C THR A 106 11.54 -18.03 -12.74
N ILE A 107 10.58 -17.16 -13.07
CA ILE A 107 10.82 -15.98 -13.91
C ILE A 107 11.94 -15.08 -13.39
N TRP A 108 12.12 -14.99 -12.07
CA TRP A 108 13.18 -14.19 -11.46
C TRP A 108 14.58 -14.80 -11.68
N ASN A 109 14.67 -16.09 -12.00
CA ASN A 109 15.95 -16.73 -12.36
C ASN A 109 16.43 -16.29 -13.75
N ASP A 110 15.48 -15.97 -14.63
CA ASP A 110 15.73 -15.54 -16.00
C ASP A 110 15.78 -14.01 -16.13
N PHE A 111 15.24 -13.29 -15.15
CA PHE A 111 15.16 -11.84 -15.15
C PHE A 111 16.56 -11.21 -14.99
N ARG A 112 16.93 -10.36 -15.96
CA ARG A 112 18.19 -9.64 -15.94
C ARG A 112 17.97 -8.26 -15.35
N PHE A 113 18.42 -8.07 -14.12
CA PHE A 113 18.39 -6.77 -13.47
C PHE A 113 19.24 -5.75 -14.24
N ARG A 114 18.71 -4.52 -14.34
CA ARG A 114 19.47 -3.31 -14.63
C ARG A 114 19.89 -2.68 -13.31
N ASP A 115 20.99 -1.94 -13.37
CA ASP A 115 21.41 -1.09 -12.27
C ASP A 115 20.37 0.02 -12.17
N ASP A 116 19.79 0.23 -11.00
CA ASP A 116 18.67 1.16 -10.72
C ASP A 116 17.24 0.60 -10.77
N ASP A 117 17.02 -0.66 -11.20
CA ASP A 117 15.68 -1.26 -11.24
C ASP A 117 14.95 -1.08 -9.90
N ILE A 118 13.66 -0.76 -9.95
CA ILE A 118 12.80 -0.62 -8.77
C ILE A 118 11.90 -1.84 -8.66
N VAL A 119 11.86 -2.47 -7.48
CA VAL A 119 10.96 -3.60 -7.20
C VAL A 119 9.97 -3.19 -6.12
N ILE A 120 8.70 -3.12 -6.49
CA ILE A 120 7.57 -2.86 -5.62
C ILE A 120 7.08 -4.19 -5.06
N ALA A 121 7.39 -4.45 -3.80
CA ALA A 121 7.07 -5.70 -3.13
C ALA A 121 5.95 -5.49 -2.11
N THR A 122 4.99 -6.40 -2.07
CA THR A 122 3.85 -6.31 -1.13
C THR A 122 3.27 -7.68 -0.87
N TYR A 123 2.55 -7.87 0.24
CA TYR A 123 1.45 -8.84 0.20
C TYR A 123 0.29 -8.28 -0.62
N ALA A 124 -0.50 -9.15 -1.29
CA ALA A 124 -1.64 -8.70 -2.08
C ALA A 124 -2.55 -7.74 -1.30
N LYS A 125 -3.10 -6.75 -2.01
CA LYS A 125 -4.07 -5.77 -1.46
C LYS A 125 -3.51 -4.78 -0.40
N SER A 126 -2.18 -4.68 -0.30
CA SER A 126 -1.50 -3.73 0.59
C SER A 126 -1.18 -2.36 -0.05
N GLY A 127 -1.66 -2.09 -1.27
CA GLY A 127 -1.47 -0.78 -1.94
C GLY A 127 -0.54 -0.78 -3.15
N THR A 128 -0.26 -1.95 -3.72
CA THR A 128 0.68 -2.11 -4.86
C THR A 128 0.34 -1.20 -6.04
N THR A 129 -0.91 -1.17 -6.51
CA THR A 129 -1.34 -0.32 -7.63
C THR A 129 -1.16 1.17 -7.34
N TRP A 130 -1.35 1.58 -6.09
CA TRP A 130 -1.13 2.97 -5.71
C TRP A 130 0.35 3.33 -5.73
N MET A 131 1.21 2.44 -5.24
CA MET A 131 2.67 2.63 -5.33
C MET A 131 3.17 2.64 -6.78
N GLN A 132 2.62 1.78 -7.65
CA GLN A 132 2.93 1.78 -9.08
C GLN A 132 2.59 3.14 -9.71
N GLN A 133 1.43 3.72 -9.39
CA GLN A 133 1.04 5.05 -9.85
C GLN A 133 2.03 6.11 -9.35
N ILE A 134 2.31 6.12 -8.05
CA ILE A 134 3.23 7.08 -7.41
C ILE A 134 4.58 7.08 -8.12
N ILE A 135 5.17 5.90 -8.30
CA ILE A 135 6.49 5.77 -8.94
C ILE A 135 6.42 6.16 -10.42
N ALA A 136 5.38 5.76 -11.15
CA ALA A 136 5.23 6.13 -12.56
C ALA A 136 5.16 7.64 -12.77
N GLN A 137 4.31 8.34 -11.99
CA GLN A 137 4.12 9.79 -12.10
C GLN A 137 5.38 10.56 -11.67
N MET A 138 6.15 10.05 -10.69
CA MET A 138 7.43 10.66 -10.31
C MET A 138 8.53 10.45 -11.35
N LEU A 139 8.57 9.30 -12.03
CA LEU A 139 9.60 9.00 -13.03
C LEU A 139 9.33 9.68 -14.39
N LEU A 140 8.07 9.79 -14.78
CA LEU A 140 7.68 10.15 -16.15
C LEU A 140 7.00 11.52 -16.24
N GLY A 141 6.74 12.14 -15.10
CA GLY A 141 5.98 13.37 -14.99
C GLY A 141 4.47 13.12 -14.92
N PRO A 142 3.70 14.20 -14.70
CA PRO A 142 2.25 14.14 -14.57
C PRO A 142 1.60 13.83 -15.91
N ASP A 143 1.14 12.60 -16.09
CA ASP A 143 0.39 12.19 -17.28
C ASP A 143 -0.83 11.35 -16.87
N PRO A 144 -2.06 11.87 -17.10
CA PRO A 144 -3.29 11.18 -16.73
C PRO A 144 -3.59 9.96 -17.61
N GLU A 145 -2.90 9.80 -18.74
CA GLU A 145 -3.10 8.74 -19.72
C GLU A 145 -2.13 7.56 -19.53
N LEU A 146 -1.20 7.61 -18.56
CA LEU A 146 -0.24 6.54 -18.32
C LEU A 146 -0.94 5.20 -18.01
N ALA A 147 -0.66 4.20 -18.84
CA ALA A 147 -1.08 2.82 -18.65
C ALA A 147 -0.14 2.11 -17.66
N VAL A 148 -0.17 2.52 -16.40
CA VAL A 148 0.77 2.09 -15.35
C VAL A 148 0.84 0.56 -15.18
N ALA A 149 -0.28 -0.13 -15.39
CA ALA A 149 -0.33 -1.60 -15.32
C ALA A 149 0.59 -2.29 -16.35
N ASP A 150 0.74 -1.69 -17.54
CA ASP A 150 1.59 -2.21 -18.61
C ASP A 150 3.07 -1.85 -18.40
N MET A 151 3.32 -0.71 -17.77
CA MET A 151 4.67 -0.24 -17.43
C MET A 151 5.27 -0.98 -16.23
N SER A 152 4.42 -1.49 -15.34
CA SER A 152 4.85 -2.18 -14.13
C SER A 152 4.20 -3.55 -14.00
N PRO A 153 4.67 -4.55 -14.78
CA PRO A 153 4.08 -5.88 -14.75
C PRO A 153 4.29 -6.58 -13.41
N TRP A 154 3.35 -7.46 -13.07
CA TRP A 154 3.54 -8.45 -12.00
C TRP A 154 4.42 -9.57 -12.53
N LEU A 155 5.70 -9.54 -12.16
CA LEU A 155 6.67 -10.40 -12.81
C LEU A 155 6.41 -11.87 -12.48
N ASP A 156 6.12 -12.23 -11.23
CA ASP A 156 5.84 -13.60 -10.80
C ASP A 156 4.40 -14.11 -11.04
N LEU A 157 3.48 -13.30 -11.58
CA LEU A 157 2.15 -13.78 -11.98
C LEU A 157 2.24 -14.70 -13.19
N ARG A 158 1.72 -15.92 -13.15
CA ARG A 158 1.78 -16.88 -14.26
C ARG A 158 1.19 -16.38 -15.58
N VAL A 159 0.26 -15.44 -15.51
CA VAL A 159 -0.48 -14.90 -16.64
C VAL A 159 -0.15 -13.41 -16.84
N PRO A 160 0.36 -13.00 -18.02
CA PRO A 160 0.81 -13.86 -19.12
C PRO A 160 2.12 -14.61 -18.78
N PRO A 161 2.49 -15.68 -19.52
CA PRO A 161 3.70 -16.46 -19.26
C PRO A 161 5.01 -15.65 -19.37
N LYS A 162 6.09 -16.16 -18.76
CA LYS A 162 7.40 -15.48 -18.75
C LYS A 162 7.95 -15.13 -20.14
N ALA A 163 7.71 -16.00 -21.13
CA ALA A 163 8.13 -15.78 -22.53
C ALA A 163 7.47 -14.55 -23.18
N VAL A 164 6.31 -14.11 -22.68
CA VAL A 164 5.63 -12.89 -23.13
C VAL A 164 6.12 -11.68 -22.33
N LYS A 165 6.24 -11.80 -21.00
CA LYS A 165 6.57 -10.67 -20.14
C LYS A 165 8.02 -10.22 -20.25
N LEU A 166 8.98 -11.15 -20.28
CA LEU A 166 10.41 -10.79 -20.25
C LEU A 166 10.82 -9.91 -21.44
N PRO A 167 10.42 -10.20 -22.70
CA PRO A 167 10.71 -9.30 -23.82
C PRO A 167 10.08 -7.92 -23.68
N LEU A 168 8.85 -7.82 -23.15
CA LEU A 168 8.18 -6.54 -22.94
C LEU A 168 8.89 -5.68 -21.88
N VAL A 169 9.33 -6.30 -20.78
CA VAL A 169 10.11 -5.63 -19.74
C VAL A 169 11.48 -5.20 -20.26
N GLU A 170 12.12 -6.02 -21.09
CA GLU A 170 13.42 -5.67 -21.68
C GLU A 170 13.30 -4.53 -22.71
N ALA A 171 12.16 -4.40 -23.40
CA ALA A 171 11.92 -3.33 -24.36
C ALA A 171 11.69 -1.95 -23.71
N GLN A 172 11.45 -1.88 -22.40
CA GLN A 172 11.24 -0.60 -21.70
C GLN A 172 12.50 0.27 -21.73
N THR A 173 12.33 1.55 -22.06
CA THR A 173 13.43 2.53 -22.16
C THR A 173 13.51 3.46 -20.95
N HIS A 174 12.45 3.56 -20.14
CA HIS A 174 12.48 4.26 -18.87
C HIS A 174 13.16 3.40 -17.80
N ARG A 175 13.53 4.03 -16.67
CA ARG A 175 13.94 3.31 -15.45
C ARG A 175 12.84 2.33 -15.06
N ARG A 176 13.14 1.04 -14.95
CA ARG A 176 12.08 0.01 -14.79
C ARG A 176 11.62 -0.04 -13.35
N PHE A 177 10.32 -0.25 -13.19
CA PHE A 177 9.68 -0.47 -11.90
C PHE A 177 8.72 -1.65 -12.04
N LEU A 178 8.96 -2.71 -11.29
CA LEU A 178 8.29 -4.01 -11.42
C LEU A 178 7.57 -4.33 -10.12
N LYS A 179 6.53 -5.17 -10.14
CA LYS A 179 5.92 -5.65 -8.90
C LYS A 179 6.08 -7.14 -8.66
N THR A 180 6.16 -7.49 -7.38
CA THR A 180 6.17 -8.85 -6.88
C THR A 180 5.29 -9.00 -5.63
N HIS A 181 4.76 -10.19 -5.43
CA HIS A 181 4.15 -10.58 -4.16
C HIS A 181 4.91 -11.72 -3.45
N LEU A 182 6.12 -12.02 -3.90
CA LEU A 182 6.95 -13.09 -3.32
C LEU A 182 7.52 -12.69 -1.95
N PRO A 183 7.70 -13.67 -1.04
CA PRO A 183 8.64 -13.53 0.07
C PRO A 183 10.08 -13.45 -0.45
N VAL A 184 10.97 -12.87 0.35
CA VAL A 184 12.36 -12.58 -0.05
C VAL A 184 13.13 -13.84 -0.47
N ASP A 185 12.89 -14.96 0.21
CA ASP A 185 13.59 -16.22 -0.01
C ASP A 185 13.16 -16.95 -1.31
N ALA A 186 12.09 -16.49 -1.96
CA ALA A 186 11.64 -16.92 -3.28
C ALA A 186 11.98 -15.90 -4.39
N LEU A 187 12.60 -14.77 -4.06
CA LEU A 187 12.93 -13.69 -4.99
C LEU A 187 14.44 -13.66 -5.27
N VAL A 188 14.84 -13.59 -6.54
CA VAL A 188 16.23 -13.25 -6.88
C VAL A 188 16.46 -11.79 -6.49
N PHE A 189 17.37 -11.57 -5.56
CA PHE A 189 17.65 -10.26 -4.99
C PHE A 189 18.92 -9.67 -5.62
N SER A 190 18.85 -8.39 -6.01
CA SER A 190 19.95 -7.65 -6.61
C SER A 190 20.42 -6.55 -5.65
N PRO A 191 21.71 -6.46 -5.32
CA PRO A 191 22.24 -5.37 -4.49
C PRO A 191 22.18 -4.00 -5.18
N ARG A 192 21.93 -3.96 -6.50
CA ARG A 192 21.88 -2.74 -7.32
C ARG A 192 20.47 -2.27 -7.66
N ALA A 193 19.46 -3.07 -7.32
CA ALA A 193 18.06 -2.67 -7.41
C ALA A 193 17.62 -1.99 -6.11
N LYS A 194 16.57 -1.17 -6.16
CA LYS A 194 15.91 -0.60 -4.98
C LYS A 194 14.55 -1.28 -4.76
N TYR A 195 14.27 -1.63 -3.51
CA TYR A 195 13.07 -2.36 -3.12
C TYR A 195 12.17 -1.46 -2.28
N VAL A 196 10.90 -1.35 -2.65
CA VAL A 196 9.88 -0.64 -1.85
C VAL A 196 8.89 -1.68 -1.36
N TYR A 197 8.94 -2.02 -0.08
CA TYR A 197 8.00 -2.94 0.55
C TYR A 197 6.83 -2.17 1.16
N ILE A 198 5.60 -2.50 0.78
CA ILE A 198 4.39 -1.85 1.32
C ILE A 198 3.64 -2.80 2.25
N GLY A 199 3.52 -2.38 3.51
CA GLY A 199 2.72 -3.04 4.53
C GLY A 199 1.33 -2.41 4.70
N ARG A 200 0.40 -3.22 5.20
CA ARG A 200 -0.94 -2.81 5.58
C ARG A 200 -1.45 -3.77 6.66
N ASP A 201 -2.24 -3.25 7.59
CA ASP A 201 -2.92 -4.06 8.61
C ASP A 201 -3.61 -5.28 7.95
N GLY A 202 -3.25 -6.48 8.43
CA GLY A 202 -3.78 -7.74 7.90
C GLY A 202 -5.30 -7.82 7.97
N ARG A 203 -5.90 -7.17 8.99
CA ARG A 203 -7.36 -7.05 9.11
C ARG A 203 -7.96 -6.29 7.92
N ASP A 204 -7.33 -5.22 7.46
CA ASP A 204 -7.81 -4.48 6.28
C ASP A 204 -7.50 -5.19 4.96
N VAL A 205 -6.36 -5.89 4.90
CA VAL A 205 -5.97 -6.73 3.76
C VAL A 205 -7.04 -7.77 3.48
N VAL A 206 -7.51 -8.51 4.48
CA VAL A 206 -8.50 -9.58 4.28
C VAL A 206 -9.82 -9.05 3.72
N TRP A 207 -10.32 -7.92 4.22
CA TRP A 207 -11.56 -7.32 3.67
C TRP A 207 -11.38 -6.85 2.24
N SER A 208 -10.17 -6.45 1.85
CA SER A 208 -9.89 -6.09 0.46
C SER A 208 -9.72 -7.33 -0.42
N LEU A 209 -9.13 -8.39 0.12
CA LEU A 209 -8.91 -9.66 -0.56
C LEU A 209 -10.22 -10.41 -0.80
N TYR A 210 -11.10 -10.47 0.20
CA TYR A 210 -12.44 -11.04 0.06
C TYR A 210 -13.23 -10.34 -1.03
N ASN A 211 -13.29 -9.00 -1.03
CA ASN A 211 -13.96 -8.24 -2.08
C ASN A 211 -13.39 -8.53 -3.47
N HIS A 212 -12.07 -8.67 -3.57
CA HIS A 212 -11.40 -8.99 -4.83
C HIS A 212 -11.73 -10.40 -5.33
N HIS A 213 -11.76 -11.38 -4.43
CA HIS A 213 -12.02 -12.78 -4.77
C HIS A 213 -13.51 -13.05 -5.04
N ALA A 214 -14.40 -12.49 -4.22
CA ALA A 214 -15.86 -12.68 -4.35
C ALA A 214 -16.45 -12.06 -5.62
N ASN A 215 -15.75 -11.11 -6.23
CA ASN A 215 -16.16 -10.47 -7.49
C ASN A 215 -15.36 -10.99 -8.71
N ALA A 216 -14.52 -12.01 -8.54
CA ALA A 216 -13.75 -12.58 -9.64
C ALA A 216 -14.68 -13.39 -10.56
N ASN A 217 -14.58 -13.15 -11.87
CA ASN A 217 -15.45 -13.78 -12.85
C ASN A 217 -14.89 -15.11 -13.37
N ARG A 218 -15.65 -15.81 -14.21
CA ARG A 218 -15.25 -17.10 -14.81
C ARG A 218 -13.91 -17.03 -15.52
N LEU A 219 -13.63 -15.95 -16.27
CA LEU A 219 -12.38 -15.77 -17.00
C LEU A 219 -11.17 -15.69 -16.08
N TRP A 220 -11.31 -15.12 -14.89
CA TRP A 220 -10.25 -15.07 -13.89
C TRP A 220 -9.88 -16.47 -13.39
N TYR A 221 -10.90 -17.30 -13.06
CA TYR A 221 -10.67 -18.68 -12.65
C TYR A 221 -10.03 -19.50 -13.77
N GLU A 222 -10.53 -19.39 -15.01
CA GLU A 222 -9.94 -20.07 -16.18
C GLU A 222 -8.48 -19.66 -16.37
N ALA A 223 -8.19 -18.35 -16.33
CA ALA A 223 -6.83 -17.85 -16.49
C ALA A 223 -5.87 -18.41 -15.43
N LEU A 224 -6.27 -18.49 -14.16
CA LEU A 224 -5.38 -18.96 -13.09
C LEU A 224 -5.32 -20.48 -12.98
N ASN A 225 -6.44 -21.17 -13.19
CA ASN A 225 -6.54 -22.62 -13.00
C ASN A 225 -6.09 -23.42 -14.22
N ASP A 226 -6.31 -22.88 -15.42
CA ASP A 226 -6.12 -23.62 -16.68
C ASP A 226 -4.86 -23.20 -17.44
N THR A 227 -4.19 -22.11 -17.03
CA THR A 227 -2.89 -21.74 -17.62
C THR A 227 -1.86 -22.86 -17.37
N PRO A 228 -1.19 -23.37 -18.43
CA PRO A 228 -0.26 -24.48 -18.32
C PRO A 228 0.84 -24.28 -17.27
N GLY A 229 1.22 -25.38 -16.61
CA GLY A 229 2.31 -25.45 -15.64
C GLY A 229 1.92 -25.14 -14.19
N ARG A 230 0.62 -25.03 -13.88
CA ARG A 230 0.13 -24.78 -12.51
C ARG A 230 0.60 -25.89 -11.57
N ILE A 231 1.10 -25.51 -10.40
CA ILE A 231 1.51 -26.44 -9.35
C ILE A 231 0.63 -26.17 -8.13
N GLY A 232 0.17 -27.24 -7.48
CA GLY A 232 -0.75 -27.17 -6.34
C GLY A 232 -2.22 -27.32 -6.73
N PRO A 233 -3.18 -27.05 -5.83
CA PRO A 233 -4.62 -27.09 -6.12
C PRO A 233 -5.08 -25.87 -6.95
N PRO A 234 -6.25 -25.96 -7.62
CA PRO A 234 -6.86 -24.78 -8.24
C PRO A 234 -7.32 -23.80 -7.16
N ILE A 235 -7.49 -22.52 -7.52
CA ILE A 235 -8.23 -21.58 -6.68
C ILE A 235 -9.73 -21.84 -6.83
N GLU A 236 -10.40 -21.97 -5.70
CA GLU A 236 -11.85 -22.18 -5.60
C GLU A 236 -12.55 -20.88 -5.22
N PRO A 237 -13.84 -20.71 -5.54
CA PRO A 237 -14.62 -19.57 -5.09
C PRO A 237 -14.57 -19.39 -3.57
N PRO A 238 -14.61 -18.14 -3.07
CA PRO A 238 -14.59 -17.92 -1.63
C PRO A 238 -15.89 -18.42 -0.97
N PRO A 239 -15.85 -18.81 0.32
CA PRO A 239 -17.06 -18.96 1.12
C PRO A 239 -17.92 -17.69 1.07
N SER A 240 -19.24 -17.83 1.16
CA SER A 240 -20.16 -16.69 1.13
C SER A 240 -20.10 -15.79 2.38
N ASP A 241 -19.58 -16.32 3.49
CA ASP A 241 -19.35 -15.58 4.72
C ASP A 241 -17.89 -15.13 4.84
N ILE A 242 -17.69 -13.82 4.90
CA ILE A 242 -16.37 -13.22 5.11
C ILE A 242 -15.72 -13.64 6.43
N ARG A 243 -16.50 -13.99 7.47
CA ARG A 243 -15.91 -14.48 8.73
C ARG A 243 -15.30 -15.87 8.57
N GLN A 244 -15.90 -16.73 7.74
CA GLN A 244 -15.29 -18.00 7.38
C GLN A 244 -14.01 -17.76 6.56
N TYR A 245 -14.07 -16.86 5.58
CA TYR A 245 -12.89 -16.44 4.80
C TYR A 245 -11.75 -15.94 5.68
N TRP A 246 -12.06 -15.13 6.69
CA TRP A 246 -11.13 -14.62 7.69
C TRP A 246 -10.46 -15.72 8.51
N ARG A 247 -11.25 -16.66 9.05
CA ARG A 247 -10.70 -17.79 9.83
C ARG A 247 -9.78 -18.65 8.97
N ASP A 248 -10.21 -19.00 7.76
CA ASP A 248 -9.39 -19.80 6.83
C ASP A 248 -8.08 -19.09 6.49
N TRP A 249 -8.12 -17.77 6.27
CA TRP A 249 -6.94 -16.95 6.04
C TRP A 249 -6.01 -16.91 7.26
N LEU A 250 -6.55 -16.76 8.47
CA LEU A 250 -5.75 -16.65 9.71
C LEU A 250 -5.11 -17.99 10.08
N ASP A 251 -5.90 -19.08 10.03
CA ASP A 251 -5.50 -20.43 10.46
C ASP A 251 -4.47 -21.06 9.53
N ARG A 252 -4.56 -20.76 8.24
CA ARG A 252 -3.76 -21.41 7.19
C ARG A 252 -2.81 -20.43 6.49
N ASP A 253 -2.42 -19.37 7.19
CA ASP A 253 -1.47 -18.36 6.73
C ASP A 253 -1.77 -17.87 5.30
N GLY A 254 -2.83 -17.08 5.14
CA GLY A 254 -3.11 -16.42 3.86
C GLY A 254 -3.92 -17.23 2.83
N HIS A 255 -4.42 -18.42 3.19
CA HIS A 255 -5.32 -19.20 2.33
C HIS A 255 -6.55 -18.38 1.89
N PRO A 256 -7.04 -18.52 0.64
CA PRO A 256 -6.59 -19.45 -0.43
C PRO A 256 -5.46 -18.92 -1.32
N PHE A 257 -4.84 -17.80 -0.96
CA PHE A 257 -3.79 -17.18 -1.77
C PHE A 257 -2.41 -17.76 -1.43
N TRP A 258 -1.58 -16.99 -0.73
CA TRP A 258 -0.24 -17.38 -0.34
C TRP A 258 0.05 -16.91 1.09
N PRO A 259 1.08 -17.50 1.74
CA PRO A 259 1.55 -17.12 3.07
C PRO A 259 1.66 -15.61 3.31
N PHE A 260 0.89 -15.10 4.27
CA PHE A 260 0.91 -13.69 4.68
C PHE A 260 2.04 -13.43 5.68
N TRP A 261 2.08 -14.23 6.75
CA TRP A 261 3.06 -14.08 7.82
C TRP A 261 4.48 -14.33 7.31
N ASP A 262 4.65 -15.38 6.49
CA ASP A 262 5.91 -15.66 5.82
C ASP A 262 6.38 -14.50 4.92
N ASN A 263 5.46 -13.91 4.15
CA ASN A 263 5.77 -12.74 3.32
C ASN A 263 6.28 -11.58 4.18
N VAL A 264 5.48 -11.12 5.15
CA VAL A 264 5.83 -9.95 5.98
C VAL A 264 7.12 -10.20 6.76
N ARG A 265 7.27 -11.37 7.38
CA ARG A 265 8.46 -11.73 8.15
C ARG A 265 9.74 -11.73 7.29
N SER A 266 9.69 -12.31 6.09
CA SER A 266 10.85 -12.38 5.21
C SER A 266 11.35 -10.99 4.79
N TRP A 267 10.43 -10.06 4.52
CA TRP A 267 10.77 -8.68 4.20
C TRP A 267 11.25 -7.92 5.44
N TRP A 268 10.59 -8.09 6.59
CA TRP A 268 10.96 -7.43 7.84
C TRP A 268 12.38 -7.78 8.30
N ALA A 269 12.83 -9.02 8.02
CA ALA A 269 14.18 -9.47 8.34
C ALA A 269 15.28 -8.69 7.60
N ILE A 270 14.96 -8.04 6.48
CA ILE A 270 15.92 -7.31 5.64
C ILE A 270 15.66 -5.80 5.58
N ARG A 271 14.78 -5.30 6.46
CA ARG A 271 14.30 -3.90 6.44
C ARG A 271 15.40 -2.85 6.60
N GLU A 272 16.51 -3.21 7.25
CA GLU A 272 17.66 -2.34 7.51
C GLU A 272 18.64 -2.29 6.33
N LEU A 273 18.41 -3.08 5.26
CA LEU A 273 19.27 -3.02 4.08
C LEU A 273 19.11 -1.65 3.39
N PRO A 274 20.23 -1.03 2.95
CA PRO A 274 20.20 0.33 2.43
C PRO A 274 19.43 0.49 1.12
N ASN A 275 19.12 -0.61 0.44
CA ASN A 275 18.33 -0.64 -0.79
C ASN A 275 16.90 -1.16 -0.56
N VAL A 276 16.41 -1.17 0.69
CA VAL A 276 15.03 -1.54 1.04
C VAL A 276 14.36 -0.38 1.78
N LEU A 277 13.20 0.04 1.28
CA LEU A 277 12.35 1.04 1.93
C LEU A 277 11.03 0.42 2.34
N PHE A 278 10.68 0.56 3.61
CA PHE A 278 9.36 0.21 4.12
C PHE A 278 8.41 1.40 4.06
N VAL A 279 7.24 1.17 3.48
CA VAL A 279 6.14 2.13 3.39
C VAL A 279 4.88 1.49 3.96
N HIS A 280 4.07 2.26 4.67
CA HIS A 280 2.79 1.77 5.19
C HIS A 280 1.61 2.40 4.47
N TYR A 281 0.61 1.60 4.11
CA TYR A 281 -0.59 2.07 3.40
C TYR A 281 -1.32 3.21 4.15
N ALA A 282 -1.42 3.10 5.49
CA ALA A 282 -2.06 4.14 6.29
C ALA A 282 -1.26 5.45 6.31
N ALA A 283 0.08 5.37 6.29
CA ALA A 283 0.95 6.54 6.23
C ALA A 283 0.79 7.29 4.90
N LEU A 284 0.71 6.56 3.77
CA LEU A 284 0.41 7.14 2.45
C LEU A 284 -0.94 7.86 2.42
N LYS A 285 -1.95 7.29 3.09
CA LYS A 285 -3.28 7.92 3.20
C LYS A 285 -3.27 9.17 4.07
N TYR A 286 -2.47 9.18 5.12
CA TYR A 286 -2.43 10.28 6.08
C TYR A 286 -1.66 11.48 5.52
N ASP A 287 -0.46 11.25 4.99
CA ASP A 287 0.41 12.28 4.43
C ASP A 287 1.03 11.82 3.11
N LEU A 288 0.22 11.88 2.04
CA LEU A 288 0.67 11.52 0.71
C LEU A 288 1.88 12.37 0.25
N PRO A 289 1.87 13.71 0.36
CA PRO A 289 3.00 14.53 -0.08
C PRO A 289 4.32 14.22 0.65
N GLY A 290 4.30 14.07 1.98
CA GLY A 290 5.50 13.76 2.74
C GLY A 290 6.03 12.36 2.44
N GLN A 291 5.15 11.36 2.37
CA GLN A 291 5.55 10.00 2.01
C GLN A 291 6.10 9.92 0.58
N MET A 292 5.51 10.61 -0.39
CA MET A 292 6.03 10.64 -1.75
C MET A 292 7.42 11.30 -1.83
N ARG A 293 7.68 12.35 -1.04
CA ARG A 293 9.04 12.94 -0.96
C ARG A 293 10.05 11.97 -0.35
N ARG A 294 9.67 11.24 0.70
CA ARG A 294 10.52 10.20 1.32
C ARG A 294 10.85 9.09 0.30
N ILE A 295 9.86 8.65 -0.47
CA ILE A 295 10.05 7.65 -1.53
C ILE A 295 10.93 8.20 -2.65
N ALA A 296 10.70 9.44 -3.11
CA ALA A 296 11.52 10.08 -4.14
C ALA A 296 12.99 10.20 -3.71
N GLY A 297 13.25 10.62 -2.46
CA GLY A 297 14.59 10.68 -1.89
C GLY A 297 15.26 9.31 -1.82
N PHE A 298 14.55 8.28 -1.34
CA PHE A 298 15.07 6.91 -1.33
C PHE A 298 15.35 6.38 -2.74
N LEU A 299 14.52 6.72 -3.73
CA LEU A 299 14.68 6.24 -5.09
C LEU A 299 15.66 7.08 -5.93
N ASP A 300 16.22 8.17 -5.40
CA ASP A 300 17.00 9.16 -6.14
C ASP A 300 16.23 9.78 -7.33
N ILE A 301 14.93 10.03 -7.15
CA ILE A 301 14.09 10.69 -8.14
C ILE A 301 14.00 12.18 -7.80
N PRO A 302 14.39 13.09 -8.71
CA PRO A 302 14.30 14.52 -8.46
C PRO A 302 12.82 14.95 -8.35
N VAL A 303 12.51 15.72 -7.30
CA VAL A 303 11.18 16.32 -7.14
C VAL A 303 11.20 17.71 -7.80
N ASP A 304 10.56 17.82 -8.95
CA ASP A 304 10.37 19.10 -9.64
C ASP A 304 9.19 19.87 -8.99
N PRO A 305 9.45 21.03 -8.34
CA PRO A 305 8.40 21.83 -7.70
C PRO A 305 7.31 22.29 -8.67
N ALA A 306 7.63 22.48 -9.96
CA ALA A 306 6.68 22.94 -10.96
C ALA A 306 5.63 21.86 -11.29
N HIS A 307 6.06 20.59 -11.38
CA HIS A 307 5.18 19.47 -11.71
C HIS A 307 4.58 18.80 -10.46
N TRP A 308 5.12 19.04 -9.27
CA TRP A 308 4.72 18.39 -8.03
C TRP A 308 3.21 18.44 -7.73
N PRO A 309 2.50 19.58 -7.85
CA PRO A 309 1.06 19.63 -7.60
C PRO A 309 0.26 18.70 -8.54
N ALA A 310 0.65 18.61 -9.81
CA ALA A 310 -0.02 17.75 -10.79
C ALA A 310 0.28 16.27 -10.55
N ILE A 311 1.51 15.94 -10.15
CA ILE A 311 1.90 14.58 -9.74
C ILE A 311 1.07 14.14 -8.53
N LEU A 312 0.91 15.01 -7.52
CA LEU A 312 0.08 14.73 -6.34
C LEU A 312 -1.39 14.47 -6.70
N GLU A 313 -1.97 15.28 -7.59
CA GLU A 313 -3.35 15.07 -8.05
C GLU A 313 -3.50 13.70 -8.72
N CYS A 314 -2.59 13.34 -9.64
CA CYS A 314 -2.59 12.05 -10.34
C CYS A 314 -2.34 10.85 -9.42
N CYS A 315 -1.79 11.09 -8.22
CA CYS A 315 -1.57 10.09 -7.19
C CYS A 315 -2.61 10.13 -6.08
N SER A 316 -3.57 11.06 -6.10
CA SER A 316 -4.60 11.15 -5.07
C SER A 316 -5.54 9.93 -5.14
N PHE A 317 -6.10 9.56 -3.98
CA PHE A 317 -7.04 8.44 -3.93
C PHE A 317 -8.29 8.70 -4.81
N ASP A 318 -8.79 9.92 -4.81
CA ASP A 318 -9.94 10.32 -5.61
C ASP A 318 -9.66 10.23 -7.11
N TRP A 319 -8.47 10.68 -7.55
CA TRP A 319 -8.04 10.50 -8.93
C TRP A 319 -7.93 9.02 -9.28
N MET A 320 -7.27 8.23 -8.45
CA MET A 320 -7.09 6.79 -8.69
C MET A 320 -8.43 6.07 -8.82
N LYS A 321 -9.40 6.39 -7.96
CA LYS A 321 -10.74 5.80 -8.02
C LYS A 321 -11.49 6.18 -9.30
N ARG A 322 -11.42 7.46 -9.71
CA ARG A 322 -12.04 7.93 -10.96
C ARG A 322 -11.41 7.29 -12.20
N ASN A 323 -10.13 6.95 -12.14
CA ASN A 323 -9.35 6.44 -13.28
C ASN A 323 -8.97 4.95 -13.14
N ALA A 324 -9.73 4.19 -12.33
CA ALA A 324 -9.37 2.82 -11.95
C ALA A 324 -9.07 1.89 -13.13
N THR A 325 -9.76 2.04 -14.28
CA THR A 325 -9.55 1.22 -15.48
C THR A 325 -8.12 1.29 -16.02
N ARG A 326 -7.39 2.39 -15.80
CA ARG A 326 -6.01 2.59 -16.28
C ARG A 326 -4.94 2.03 -15.33
N SER A 327 -5.31 1.88 -14.06
CA SER A 327 -4.40 1.45 -13.00
C SER A 327 -4.52 -0.04 -12.67
N VAL A 328 -5.55 -0.73 -13.16
CA VAL A 328 -5.78 -2.15 -12.90
C VAL A 328 -5.31 -3.04 -14.05
N PRO A 329 -4.83 -4.27 -13.78
CA PRO A 329 -4.49 -5.22 -14.83
C PRO A 329 -5.67 -5.48 -15.78
N LEU A 330 -5.39 -5.51 -17.08
CA LEU A 330 -6.36 -5.79 -18.16
C LEU A 330 -7.65 -4.95 -18.10
N GLY A 331 -7.57 -3.71 -17.59
CA GLY A 331 -8.72 -2.81 -17.51
C GLY A 331 -9.87 -3.29 -16.60
N GLY A 332 -9.64 -4.33 -15.79
CA GLY A 332 -10.65 -4.90 -14.90
C GLY A 332 -11.47 -6.04 -15.53
N ALA A 333 -11.06 -6.57 -16.69
CA ALA A 333 -11.77 -7.63 -17.42
C ALA A 333 -12.03 -8.93 -16.62
N PHE A 334 -11.34 -9.12 -15.50
CA PHE A 334 -11.45 -10.29 -14.63
C PHE A 334 -12.48 -10.15 -13.49
N TRP A 335 -13.16 -9.01 -13.36
CA TRP A 335 -14.14 -8.79 -12.29
C TRP A 335 -15.52 -8.39 -12.84
N ASP A 336 -16.58 -8.95 -12.26
CA ASP A 336 -17.97 -8.72 -12.73
C ASP A 336 -18.40 -7.24 -12.59
N ALA A 337 -17.89 -6.54 -11.58
CA ALA A 337 -18.12 -5.10 -11.40
C ALA A 337 -16.95 -4.22 -11.93
N GLY A 338 -16.07 -4.79 -12.76
CA GLY A 338 -14.99 -4.09 -13.46
C GLY A 338 -13.89 -3.50 -12.55
N ALA A 339 -13.16 -2.52 -13.06
CA ALA A 339 -11.99 -1.93 -12.40
C ALA A 339 -12.27 -1.31 -11.01
N GLN A 340 -13.51 -0.90 -10.76
CA GLN A 340 -13.92 -0.27 -9.49
C GLN A 340 -13.88 -1.25 -8.30
N VAL A 341 -13.91 -2.56 -8.55
CA VAL A 341 -13.70 -3.60 -7.53
C VAL A 341 -12.28 -3.53 -6.94
N PHE A 342 -11.30 -3.11 -7.74
CA PHE A 342 -9.91 -3.09 -7.33
C PHE A 342 -9.58 -1.87 -6.44
N ILE A 343 -10.19 -0.72 -6.71
CA ILE A 343 -10.09 0.53 -5.94
C ILE A 343 -11.44 0.79 -5.25
N HIS A 344 -11.84 -0.14 -4.40
CA HIS A 344 -13.18 -0.21 -3.83
C HIS A 344 -13.56 1.01 -2.96
N GLN A 345 -12.98 1.09 -1.76
CA GLN A 345 -13.27 2.19 -0.83
C GLN A 345 -12.04 2.89 -0.28
N GLY A 346 -10.87 2.24 -0.31
CA GLY A 346 -9.64 2.80 0.24
C GLY A 346 -9.71 3.19 1.72
N VAL A 347 -10.73 2.73 2.45
CA VAL A 347 -10.88 2.97 3.89
C VAL A 347 -10.31 1.79 4.68
N ASN A 348 -9.76 2.10 5.85
CA ASN A 348 -9.28 1.15 6.84
C ASN A 348 -10.36 0.96 7.93
N GLY A 349 -10.29 -0.13 8.68
CA GLY A 349 -11.19 -0.42 9.79
C GLY A 349 -12.52 -1.08 9.39
N ARG A 350 -12.65 -1.61 8.17
CA ARG A 350 -13.91 -2.26 7.72
C ARG A 350 -14.26 -3.53 8.50
N TRP A 351 -13.26 -4.09 9.15
CA TRP A 351 -13.39 -5.24 10.03
C TRP A 351 -14.04 -4.90 11.38
N ASN A 352 -14.07 -3.63 11.80
CA ASN A 352 -14.63 -3.22 13.11
C ASN A 352 -16.08 -3.66 13.31
N ASP A 353 -16.90 -3.59 12.25
CA ASP A 353 -18.33 -3.89 12.34
C ASP A 353 -18.64 -5.40 12.21
N SER A 354 -17.61 -6.23 11.98
CA SER A 354 -17.79 -7.63 11.57
C SER A 354 -16.93 -8.63 12.31
N LEU A 355 -15.74 -8.26 12.79
CA LEU A 355 -14.97 -9.10 13.71
C LEU A 355 -15.41 -8.88 15.15
N SER A 356 -15.47 -9.96 15.92
CA SER A 356 -15.66 -9.87 17.36
C SER A 356 -14.35 -9.42 18.05
N VAL A 357 -14.46 -8.96 19.29
CA VAL A 357 -13.30 -8.65 20.13
C VAL A 357 -12.35 -9.85 20.26
N ALA A 358 -12.91 -11.07 20.30
CA ALA A 358 -12.11 -12.30 20.36
C ALA A 358 -11.33 -12.54 19.06
N ASP A 359 -11.97 -12.35 17.89
CA ASP A 359 -11.29 -12.50 16.59
C ASP A 359 -10.13 -11.51 16.44
N VAL A 360 -10.33 -10.26 16.91
CA VAL A 360 -9.30 -9.22 16.89
C VAL A 360 -8.14 -9.57 17.82
N ALA A 361 -8.43 -9.99 19.05
CA ALA A 361 -7.42 -10.39 20.02
C ALA A 361 -6.61 -11.60 19.54
N GLU A 362 -7.26 -12.56 18.88
CA GLU A 362 -6.62 -13.72 18.28
C GLU A 362 -5.64 -13.32 17.17
N TYR A 363 -6.06 -12.42 16.27
CA TYR A 363 -5.19 -11.88 15.22
C TYR A 363 -3.99 -11.14 15.82
N GLU A 364 -4.20 -10.28 16.80
CA GLU A 364 -3.10 -9.52 17.41
C GLU A 364 -2.10 -10.44 18.13
N ALA A 365 -2.59 -11.48 18.81
CA ALA A 365 -1.76 -12.52 19.40
C ALA A 365 -1.01 -13.34 18.33
N ARG A 366 -1.65 -13.66 17.20
CA ARG A 366 -0.99 -14.33 16.07
C ARG A 366 0.09 -13.45 15.47
N ALA A 367 -0.21 -12.19 15.18
CA ALA A 367 0.73 -11.24 14.59
C ALA A 367 1.99 -11.08 15.45
N ARG A 368 1.83 -10.91 16.77
CA ARG A 368 2.97 -10.82 17.71
C ARG A 368 3.81 -12.09 17.73
N ARG A 369 3.17 -13.27 17.68
CA ARG A 369 3.88 -14.55 17.64
C ARG A 369 4.66 -14.76 16.34
N GLU A 370 4.07 -14.40 15.21
CA GLU A 370 4.64 -14.63 13.89
C GLU A 370 5.73 -13.61 13.52
N LEU A 371 5.58 -12.35 13.96
CA LEU A 371 6.36 -11.22 13.50
C LEU A 371 7.21 -10.55 14.59
N GLY A 372 6.96 -10.87 15.86
CA GLY A 372 7.51 -10.12 17.00
C GLY A 372 6.76 -8.80 17.24
N PRO A 373 7.02 -8.13 18.38
CA PRO A 373 6.25 -6.96 18.81
C PRO A 373 6.40 -5.75 17.89
N GLU A 374 7.62 -5.45 17.43
CA GLU A 374 7.90 -4.28 16.59
C GLU A 374 7.24 -4.38 15.21
N CYS A 375 7.45 -5.50 14.52
CA CYS A 375 6.85 -5.72 13.20
C CYS A 375 5.32 -5.78 13.28
N ALA A 376 4.77 -6.45 14.30
CA ALA A 376 3.32 -6.50 14.50
C ALA A 376 2.73 -5.11 14.77
N HIS A 377 3.42 -4.27 15.55
CA HIS A 377 3.01 -2.89 15.80
C HIS A 377 3.07 -2.05 14.51
N TRP A 378 4.17 -2.13 13.78
CA TRP A 378 4.32 -1.43 12.51
C TRP A 378 3.28 -1.86 11.48
N LEU A 379 3.00 -3.16 11.36
CA LEU A 379 2.02 -3.66 10.40
C LEU A 379 0.59 -3.20 10.73
N ALA A 380 0.26 -3.06 12.02
CA ALA A 380 -1.06 -2.60 12.45
C ALA A 380 -1.23 -1.07 12.31
N THR A 381 -0.17 -0.30 12.53
CA THR A 381 -0.26 1.16 12.72
C THR A 381 0.47 1.98 11.67
N GLY A 382 1.51 1.42 11.05
CA GLY A 382 2.49 2.10 10.22
C GLY A 382 3.58 2.85 10.98
N GLN A 383 3.67 2.69 12.31
CA GLN A 383 4.60 3.41 13.19
C GLN A 383 5.76 2.53 13.66
N GLY A 384 6.86 3.14 14.11
CA GLY A 384 7.98 2.45 14.77
C GLY A 384 9.10 1.97 13.84
N LEU A 385 9.23 2.55 12.64
CA LEU A 385 10.34 2.31 11.69
C LEU A 385 11.18 3.57 11.41
N ASP A 386 11.05 4.59 12.24
CA ASP A 386 11.69 5.89 12.06
C ASP A 386 12.92 6.06 12.96
#